data_AF-Q8RG59-F1
#
_entry.id   AF-Q8RG59-F1
#
_cell.length_a   1.000
_cell.length_b   1.000
_cell.length_c   1.000
_cell.angle_alpha   90.00
_cell.angle_beta   90.00
_cell.angle_gamma   90.00
#
_symmetry.space_group_name_H-M   'P 1'
#
loop_
_entity.id
_entity.type
_entity.pdbx_description
1 polymer ?
#
loop_
_entity_poly.entity_id
_entity_poly.type
_entity_poly.pdbx_seq_one_letter_code
_entity_poly.pdbx_strand_id
1 'polypeptide(L)'
;MFLLSCIAIYSNDVNTQSDSNSFSSENFLKKLTSLTPKNPEKTEKFANYLKNEMKRKKEVSYFIKIDKDEKKITVLAENEEILFDEVVSEEVINSFPTYQTKIKEIEEKGLVKTYVEASYIVKTVRKPNFRNEKVEEPEKKEKTELSKLEDNIKLLLKSYDVLNSSIASIYEARDKMVTVQRYRNKTMTITGEEDGQKIKIVYNFDNSFVGGAMKIFVDNVLISQSKIKNLLPDGEIKLFNASGKISGMATAKEGKLDGVAKLFDENGNTIEEVIYRNNKIVKRIK
;
A
#
# COMPACT_ATOMS: atom_id res chain seq x y z
N MET A 1 1.17 0.00 -4.06
CA MET A 1 2.07 1.12 -4.41
C MET A 1 1.37 2.22 -5.19
N PHE A 2 0.31 2.02 -5.98
CA PHE A 2 -0.32 3.08 -6.80
C PHE A 2 -0.62 4.39 -6.04
N LEU A 3 -1.38 4.38 -4.94
CA LEU A 3 -1.64 5.61 -4.13
C LEU A 3 -0.36 6.19 -3.48
N LEU A 4 0.58 5.34 -3.08
CA LEU A 4 1.86 5.72 -2.46
C LEU A 4 2.89 6.24 -3.47
N SER A 5 2.87 5.73 -4.70
CA SER A 5 3.64 6.18 -5.86
C SER A 5 3.00 7.43 -6.46
N CYS A 6 1.66 7.57 -6.41
CA CYS A 6 1.00 8.83 -6.72
C CYS A 6 1.47 9.93 -5.74
N ILE A 7 1.54 9.66 -4.44
CA ILE A 7 2.09 10.62 -3.45
C ILE A 7 3.51 11.06 -3.81
N ALA A 8 4.37 10.16 -4.30
CA ALA A 8 5.75 10.49 -4.69
C ALA A 8 5.88 11.15 -6.07
N ILE A 9 4.98 10.87 -7.02
CA ILE A 9 5.03 11.37 -8.41
C ILE A 9 4.32 12.75 -8.56
N TYR A 10 3.41 13.10 -7.65
CA TYR A 10 2.61 14.33 -7.70
C TYR A 10 3.05 15.41 -6.68
N SER A 11 4.24 15.29 -6.08
CA SER A 11 4.70 16.12 -4.95
C SER A 11 5.08 17.57 -5.28
N ASN A 12 5.01 18.01 -6.54
CA ASN A 12 5.52 19.34 -6.93
C ASN A 12 4.53 20.50 -6.76
N ASP A 13 3.28 20.25 -6.36
CA ASP A 13 2.27 21.30 -6.09
C ASP A 13 1.83 21.36 -4.60
N VAL A 14 2.69 20.90 -3.69
CA VAL A 14 2.36 20.62 -2.27
C VAL A 14 2.11 21.87 -1.39
N ASN A 15 2.28 23.09 -1.88
CA ASN A 15 2.20 24.28 -1.03
C ASN A 15 0.83 24.97 -0.90
N THR A 16 -0.24 24.52 -1.59
CA THR A 16 -1.50 25.29 -1.58
C THR A 16 -2.82 24.51 -1.48
N GLN A 17 -2.84 23.19 -1.28
CA GLN A 17 -4.11 22.46 -1.18
C GLN A 17 -4.27 21.71 0.15
N SER A 18 -5.30 22.12 0.90
CA SER A 18 -5.70 21.59 2.21
C SER A 18 -6.43 20.26 2.15
N ASP A 19 -6.68 19.68 0.97
CA ASP A 19 -7.54 18.51 0.82
C ASP A 19 -6.94 17.45 -0.12
N SER A 20 -6.58 16.30 0.48
CA SER A 20 -6.46 14.96 -0.12
C SER A 20 -5.42 14.71 -1.25
N ASN A 21 -4.32 14.02 -0.89
CA ASN A 21 -3.42 13.29 -1.81
C ASN A 21 -3.87 11.84 -2.08
N SER A 22 -5.18 11.57 -2.13
CA SER A 22 -5.70 10.38 -2.81
C SER A 22 -5.73 10.65 -4.32
N PHE A 23 -5.57 9.60 -5.15
CA PHE A 23 -5.75 9.75 -6.60
C PHE A 23 -7.08 10.46 -6.86
N SER A 24 -7.04 11.60 -7.54
CA SER A 24 -8.24 12.30 -8.02
C SER A 24 -8.16 12.45 -9.53
N SER A 25 -9.30 12.34 -10.19
CA SER A 25 -9.38 12.54 -11.65
C SER A 25 -8.83 13.90 -12.07
N GLU A 26 -8.99 14.92 -11.22
CA GLU A 26 -8.47 16.27 -11.46
C GLU A 26 -6.93 16.31 -11.45
N ASN A 27 -6.28 15.67 -10.47
CA ASN A 27 -4.83 15.63 -10.39
C ASN A 27 -4.23 14.77 -11.52
N PHE A 28 -4.91 13.67 -11.87
CA PHE A 28 -4.51 12.86 -13.01
C PHE A 28 -4.61 13.65 -14.33
N LEU A 29 -5.71 14.39 -14.55
CA LEU A 29 -5.87 15.28 -15.69
C LEU A 29 -4.75 16.33 -15.77
N LYS A 30 -4.41 17.00 -14.66
CA LYS A 30 -3.30 17.97 -14.59
C LYS A 30 -1.98 17.32 -15.03
N LYS A 31 -1.71 16.09 -14.59
CA LYS A 31 -0.52 15.36 -15.02
C LYS A 31 -0.53 15.07 -16.50
N LEU A 32 -1.63 14.56 -17.06
CA LEU A 32 -1.73 14.31 -18.50
C LEU A 32 -1.46 15.60 -19.29
N THR A 33 -2.02 16.73 -18.86
CA THR A 33 -1.78 18.04 -19.49
C THR A 33 -0.31 18.43 -19.42
N SER A 34 0.38 18.17 -18.30
CA SER A 34 1.82 18.42 -18.16
C SER A 34 2.69 17.53 -19.06
N LEU A 35 2.18 16.37 -19.47
CA LEU A 35 2.87 15.45 -20.39
C LEU A 35 2.69 15.87 -21.87
N THR A 36 1.67 16.67 -22.17
CA THR A 36 1.36 17.16 -23.53
C THR A 36 1.44 18.69 -23.65
N PRO A 37 2.53 19.35 -23.21
CA PRO A 37 2.58 20.82 -23.14
C PRO A 37 2.49 21.48 -24.52
N LYS A 38 2.86 20.76 -25.59
CA LYS A 38 2.77 21.25 -26.98
C LYS A 38 1.36 21.14 -27.56
N ASN A 39 0.50 20.29 -27.00
CA ASN A 39 -0.84 19.99 -27.49
C ASN A 39 -1.82 19.86 -26.29
N PRO A 40 -2.10 20.94 -25.55
CA PRO A 40 -2.95 20.89 -24.36
C PRO A 40 -4.39 20.46 -24.68
N GLU A 41 -4.86 20.66 -25.91
CA GLU A 41 -6.17 20.23 -26.39
C GLU A 41 -6.38 18.70 -26.29
N LYS A 42 -5.30 17.91 -26.25
CA LYS A 42 -5.39 16.44 -26.13
C LYS A 42 -6.09 16.00 -24.84
N THR A 43 -6.04 16.79 -23.78
CA THR A 43 -6.72 16.46 -22.51
C THR A 43 -8.12 17.09 -22.40
N GLU A 44 -8.52 17.93 -23.35
CA GLU A 44 -9.79 18.65 -23.29
C GLU A 44 -10.99 17.70 -23.31
N LYS A 45 -10.93 16.65 -24.14
CA LYS A 45 -11.99 15.65 -24.22
C LYS A 45 -12.17 14.92 -22.88
N PHE A 46 -11.08 14.53 -22.23
CA PHE A 46 -11.13 13.93 -20.90
C PHE A 46 -11.62 14.92 -19.84
N ALA A 47 -11.16 16.18 -19.87
CA ALA A 47 -11.63 17.23 -18.96
C ALA A 47 -13.14 17.47 -19.06
N ASN A 48 -13.65 17.56 -20.28
CA ASN A 48 -15.07 17.74 -20.55
C ASN A 48 -15.89 16.54 -20.10
N TYR A 49 -15.39 15.32 -20.32
CA TYR A 49 -16.02 14.10 -19.84
C TYR A 49 -16.18 14.10 -18.32
N LEU A 50 -15.08 14.36 -17.57
CA LEU A 50 -15.10 14.43 -16.11
C LEU A 50 -16.13 15.46 -15.60
N LYS A 51 -16.09 16.67 -16.18
CA LYS A 51 -17.00 17.76 -15.80
C LYS A 51 -18.46 17.41 -16.08
N ASN A 52 -18.76 16.87 -17.25
CA ASN A 52 -20.13 16.59 -17.69
C ASN A 52 -20.75 15.43 -16.91
N GLU A 53 -20.02 14.33 -16.72
CA GLU A 53 -20.51 13.18 -15.96
C GLU A 53 -20.71 13.53 -14.48
N MET A 54 -19.74 14.23 -13.86
CA MET A 54 -19.89 14.65 -12.46
C MET A 54 -21.05 15.63 -12.26
N LYS A 55 -21.28 16.56 -13.19
CA LYS A 55 -22.44 17.47 -13.14
C LYS A 55 -23.77 16.72 -13.30
N ARG A 56 -23.82 15.74 -14.20
CA ARG A 56 -25.05 15.03 -14.60
C ARG A 56 -25.45 13.95 -13.61
N LYS A 57 -24.49 13.13 -13.19
CA LYS A 57 -24.72 11.91 -12.40
C LYS A 57 -24.24 12.02 -10.97
N LYS A 58 -23.45 13.04 -10.62
CA LYS A 58 -22.66 13.06 -9.37
C LYS A 58 -21.73 11.84 -9.26
N GLU A 59 -21.37 11.27 -10.40
CA GLU A 59 -20.54 10.09 -10.54
C GLU A 59 -19.82 10.15 -11.88
N VAL A 60 -18.57 9.69 -11.93
CA VAL A 60 -17.84 9.45 -13.17
C VAL A 60 -17.03 8.16 -13.05
N SER A 61 -16.94 7.43 -14.15
CA SER A 61 -16.16 6.20 -14.23
C SER A 61 -15.40 6.16 -15.55
N TYR A 62 -14.15 5.69 -15.54
CA TYR A 62 -13.32 5.58 -16.73
C TYR A 62 -12.21 4.56 -16.53
N PHE A 63 -11.52 4.22 -17.61
CA PHE A 63 -10.38 3.31 -17.62
C PHE A 63 -9.12 4.04 -18.06
N ILE A 64 -8.00 3.66 -17.47
CA ILE A 64 -6.65 4.03 -17.87
C ILE A 64 -5.99 2.75 -18.36
N LYS A 65 -5.49 2.74 -19.59
CA LYS A 65 -4.69 1.66 -20.17
C LYS A 65 -3.28 2.15 -20.43
N ILE A 66 -2.32 1.32 -20.10
CA ILE A 66 -0.88 1.59 -20.19
C ILE A 66 -0.29 0.51 -21.09
N ASP A 67 0.13 0.92 -22.28
CA ASP A 67 0.87 0.06 -23.22
C ASP A 67 2.36 0.36 -23.07
N LYS A 68 3.13 -0.61 -22.58
CA LYS A 68 4.57 -0.43 -22.37
C LYS A 68 5.39 -0.58 -23.65
N ASP A 69 4.92 -1.38 -24.59
CA ASP A 69 5.63 -1.65 -25.83
C ASP A 69 5.48 -0.44 -26.76
N GLU A 70 4.27 0.11 -26.85
CA GLU A 70 3.98 1.35 -27.59
C GLU A 70 4.29 2.62 -26.80
N LYS A 71 4.67 2.49 -25.52
CA LYS A 71 4.91 3.60 -24.57
C LYS A 71 3.73 4.57 -24.51
N LYS A 72 2.50 4.04 -24.51
CA LYS A 72 1.27 4.80 -24.72
C LYS A 72 0.35 4.75 -23.51
N ILE A 73 -0.26 5.89 -23.19
CA ILE A 73 -1.30 6.02 -22.18
C ILE A 73 -2.61 6.32 -22.89
N THR A 74 -3.62 5.48 -22.67
CA THR A 74 -4.97 5.66 -23.21
C THR A 74 -5.97 5.78 -22.07
N VAL A 75 -6.84 6.79 -22.11
CA VAL A 75 -7.97 6.95 -21.19
C VAL A 75 -9.26 6.71 -21.95
N LEU A 76 -10.11 5.84 -21.43
CA LEU A 76 -11.36 5.41 -22.06
C LEU A 76 -12.55 5.70 -21.13
N ALA A 77 -13.66 6.17 -21.66
CA ALA A 77 -14.94 6.20 -20.96
C ALA A 77 -15.49 4.77 -20.73
N GLU A 78 -16.56 4.63 -19.92
CA GLU A 78 -17.22 3.33 -19.71
C GLU A 78 -17.77 2.69 -20.98
N ASN A 79 -18.14 3.49 -21.98
CA ASN A 79 -18.59 3.05 -23.30
C ASN A 79 -17.42 2.81 -24.27
N GLU A 80 -16.19 2.70 -23.76
CA GLU A 80 -14.94 2.53 -24.51
C GLU A 80 -14.55 3.69 -25.45
N GLU A 81 -15.24 4.83 -25.34
CA GLU A 81 -14.84 6.03 -26.08
C GLU A 81 -13.46 6.52 -25.61
N ILE A 82 -12.54 6.76 -26.55
CA ILE A 82 -11.23 7.32 -26.27
C ILE A 82 -11.37 8.78 -25.84
N LEU A 83 -10.95 9.08 -24.61
CA LEU A 83 -10.94 10.40 -24.00
C LEU A 83 -9.56 11.06 -24.04
N PHE A 84 -8.51 10.26 -24.07
CA PHE A 84 -7.12 10.68 -24.19
C PHE A 84 -6.31 9.52 -24.77
N ASP A 85 -5.35 9.78 -25.64
CA ASP A 85 -4.42 8.77 -26.15
C ASP A 85 -3.10 9.46 -26.51
N GLU A 86 -2.00 9.08 -25.86
CA GLU A 86 -0.70 9.71 -26.09
C GLU A 86 0.48 8.78 -25.85
N VAL A 87 1.45 8.85 -26.77
CA VAL A 87 2.79 8.27 -26.59
C VAL A 87 3.62 9.15 -25.67
N VAL A 88 4.15 8.57 -24.60
CA VAL A 88 4.93 9.26 -23.56
C VAL A 88 6.36 8.76 -23.51
N SER A 89 7.20 9.43 -22.70
CA SER A 89 8.58 9.00 -22.51
C SER A 89 8.66 7.64 -21.78
N GLU A 90 9.77 6.95 -21.98
CA GLU A 90 10.04 5.68 -21.31
C GLU A 90 10.11 5.79 -19.78
N GLU A 91 10.62 6.92 -19.28
CA GLU A 91 10.60 7.22 -17.84
C GLU A 91 9.17 7.32 -17.32
N VAL A 92 8.30 8.03 -18.05
CA VAL A 92 6.90 8.23 -17.67
C VAL A 92 6.15 6.91 -17.73
N ILE A 93 6.23 6.14 -18.82
CA ILE A 93 5.49 4.86 -18.93
C ILE A 93 5.96 3.84 -17.89
N ASN A 94 7.26 3.83 -17.55
CA ASN A 94 7.79 2.94 -16.52
C ASN A 94 7.41 3.36 -15.09
N SER A 95 7.00 4.62 -14.89
CA SER A 95 6.47 5.09 -13.61
C SER A 95 5.08 4.52 -13.30
N PHE A 96 4.34 4.03 -14.30
CA PHE A 96 3.04 3.38 -14.10
C PHE A 96 3.22 1.91 -13.71
N PRO A 97 2.70 1.48 -12.53
CA PRO A 97 2.80 0.10 -12.08
C PRO A 97 1.68 -0.81 -12.64
N THR A 98 0.76 -0.27 -13.44
CA THR A 98 -0.45 -0.95 -13.94
C THR A 98 -0.49 -1.05 -15.46
N TYR A 99 -1.16 -2.09 -15.99
CA TYR A 99 -1.54 -2.20 -17.41
C TYR A 99 -2.93 -1.61 -17.64
N GLN A 100 -3.84 -1.80 -16.69
CA GLN A 100 -5.20 -1.29 -16.77
C GLN A 100 -5.67 -0.84 -15.40
N THR A 101 -6.43 0.25 -15.32
CA THR A 101 -6.99 0.76 -14.08
C THR A 101 -8.37 1.34 -14.35
N LYS A 102 -9.39 0.82 -13.70
CA LYS A 102 -10.73 1.40 -13.65
C LYS A 102 -10.82 2.35 -12.46
N ILE A 103 -11.23 3.57 -12.73
CA ILE A 103 -11.52 4.60 -11.75
C ILE A 103 -13.01 4.82 -11.71
N LYS A 104 -13.56 4.99 -10.51
CA LYS A 104 -14.91 5.45 -10.28
C LYS A 104 -14.91 6.50 -9.17
N GLU A 105 -15.42 7.68 -9.43
CA GLU A 105 -15.58 8.75 -8.42
C GLU A 105 -17.06 9.06 -8.22
N ILE A 106 -17.49 9.19 -6.96
CA ILE A 106 -18.88 9.50 -6.59
C ILE A 106 -18.88 10.70 -5.64
N GLU A 107 -19.64 11.74 -5.97
CA GLU A 107 -19.86 12.91 -5.11
C GLU A 107 -21.09 12.68 -4.21
N GLU A 108 -20.85 12.58 -2.89
CA GLU A 108 -21.90 12.45 -1.88
C GLU A 108 -21.74 13.53 -0.81
N LYS A 109 -22.77 14.37 -0.64
CA LYS A 109 -22.82 15.43 0.40
C LYS A 109 -21.61 16.39 0.35
N GLY A 110 -21.15 16.73 -0.85
CA GLY A 110 -20.00 17.61 -1.08
C GLY A 110 -18.63 16.96 -0.88
N LEU A 111 -18.58 15.64 -0.64
CA LEU A 111 -17.35 14.86 -0.58
C LEU A 111 -17.26 13.93 -1.79
N VAL A 112 -16.11 13.89 -2.46
CA VAL A 112 -15.84 12.94 -3.54
C VAL A 112 -15.17 11.70 -2.97
N LYS A 113 -15.74 10.52 -3.24
CA LYS A 113 -15.16 9.20 -2.93
C LYS A 113 -14.62 8.58 -4.20
N THR A 114 -13.35 8.18 -4.19
CA THR A 114 -12.70 7.52 -5.33
C THR A 114 -12.53 6.02 -5.07
N TYR A 115 -12.97 5.22 -6.01
CA TYR A 115 -12.83 3.77 -6.08
C TYR A 115 -11.87 3.41 -7.22
N VAL A 116 -10.93 2.51 -6.96
CA VAL A 116 -9.89 2.12 -7.92
C VAL A 116 -9.84 0.60 -8.00
N GLU A 117 -9.97 0.06 -9.21
CA GLU A 117 -9.77 -1.33 -9.55
C GLU A 117 -8.64 -1.40 -10.59
N ALA A 118 -7.56 -2.16 -10.34
CA ALA A 118 -6.37 -2.08 -11.18
C ALA A 118 -5.76 -3.46 -11.46
N SER A 119 -5.29 -3.64 -12.69
CA SER A 119 -4.50 -4.79 -13.18
C SER A 119 -3.04 -4.38 -13.30
N TYR A 120 -2.15 -5.09 -12.61
CA TYR A 120 -0.75 -4.70 -12.42
C TYR A 120 0.26 -5.46 -13.26
N ILE A 121 1.45 -4.86 -13.43
CA ILE A 121 2.57 -5.41 -14.21
C ILE A 121 3.49 -6.22 -13.30
N VAL A 122 3.54 -7.54 -13.48
CA VAL A 122 4.39 -8.44 -12.68
C VAL A 122 5.74 -8.64 -13.37
N LYS A 123 6.84 -8.09 -12.84
CA LYS A 123 8.19 -8.56 -13.19
C LYS A 123 8.49 -9.82 -12.37
N THR A 124 8.27 -11.00 -12.94
CA THR A 124 8.55 -12.28 -12.27
C THR A 124 10.00 -12.33 -11.74
N VAL A 125 10.17 -12.19 -10.44
CA VAL A 125 11.35 -12.70 -9.74
C VAL A 125 10.98 -14.10 -9.27
N ARG A 126 11.63 -15.12 -9.83
CA ARG A 126 11.44 -16.53 -9.45
C ARG A 126 11.48 -16.66 -7.91
N LYS A 127 10.35 -17.00 -7.29
CA LYS A 127 10.34 -17.50 -5.91
C LYS A 127 10.93 -18.92 -5.90
N PRO A 128 11.76 -19.27 -4.91
CA PRO A 128 12.14 -20.67 -4.69
C PRO A 128 10.90 -21.47 -4.27
N ASN A 129 10.74 -22.65 -4.87
CA ASN A 129 9.67 -23.62 -4.61
C ASN A 129 9.53 -23.91 -3.11
N PHE A 130 8.47 -23.43 -2.48
CA PHE A 130 7.98 -24.03 -1.25
C PHE A 130 7.04 -25.18 -1.64
N ARG A 131 7.48 -26.41 -1.38
CA ARG A 131 6.63 -27.60 -1.48
C ARG A 131 5.49 -27.46 -0.47
N ASN A 132 4.26 -27.66 -0.93
CA ASN A 132 3.09 -27.81 -0.07
C ASN A 132 3.23 -29.11 0.72
N GLU A 133 3.71 -29.04 1.95
CA GLU A 133 3.42 -30.06 2.94
C GLU A 133 2.09 -29.70 3.63
N LYS A 134 1.20 -30.69 3.73
CA LYS A 134 -0.07 -30.58 4.45
C LYS A 134 0.23 -30.17 5.89
N VAL A 135 -0.35 -29.05 6.33
CA VAL A 135 -0.34 -28.64 7.73
C VAL A 135 -1.44 -29.42 8.43
N GLU A 136 -1.07 -30.41 9.23
CA GLU A 136 -1.96 -30.98 10.25
C GLU A 136 -2.22 -29.91 11.32
N GLU A 137 -3.47 -29.80 11.78
CA GLU A 137 -3.85 -28.91 12.87
C GLU A 137 -3.02 -29.22 14.12
N PRO A 138 -2.31 -28.23 14.72
CA PRO A 138 -1.58 -28.50 15.93
C PRO A 138 -2.53 -28.52 17.13
N GLU A 139 -2.50 -29.63 17.87
CA GLU A 139 -3.05 -29.72 19.22
C GLU A 139 -2.56 -28.55 20.09
N LYS A 140 -3.48 -27.95 20.87
CA LYS A 140 -3.18 -26.89 21.84
C LYS A 140 -2.18 -27.38 22.89
N LYS A 141 -0.90 -27.09 22.67
CA LYS A 141 0.16 -27.13 23.71
C LYS A 141 0.49 -25.72 24.15
N GLU A 142 0.79 -25.55 25.44
CA GLU A 142 1.27 -24.29 26.02
C GLU A 142 2.41 -23.70 25.17
N LYS A 143 2.20 -22.49 24.64
CA LYS A 143 3.19 -21.78 23.83
C LYS A 143 4.33 -21.32 24.73
N THR A 144 5.55 -21.79 24.46
CA THR A 144 6.77 -21.24 25.04
C THR A 144 6.92 -19.75 24.69
N GLU A 145 7.61 -18.96 25.50
CA GLU A 145 7.85 -17.53 25.23
C GLU A 145 8.47 -17.29 23.82
N LEU A 146 9.32 -18.22 23.37
CA LEU A 146 9.87 -18.27 22.02
C LEU A 146 8.78 -18.35 20.93
N SER A 147 7.77 -19.19 21.12
CA SER A 147 6.63 -19.29 20.18
C SER A 147 5.86 -17.98 20.09
N LYS A 148 5.77 -17.20 21.18
CA LYS A 148 5.08 -15.91 21.18
C LYS A 148 5.85 -14.86 20.38
N LEU A 149 7.18 -14.81 20.47
CA LEU A 149 7.99 -13.92 19.63
C LEU A 149 7.90 -14.30 18.16
N GLU A 150 8.05 -15.59 17.85
CA GLU A 150 7.96 -16.09 16.48
C GLU A 150 6.59 -15.83 15.87
N ASP A 151 5.51 -15.97 16.64
CA ASP A 151 4.16 -15.64 16.21
C ASP A 151 3.98 -14.15 15.97
N ASN A 152 4.49 -13.28 16.86
CA ASN A 152 4.41 -11.83 16.69
C ASN A 152 5.23 -11.34 15.48
N ILE A 153 6.43 -11.90 15.27
CA ILE A 153 7.27 -11.59 14.11
C ILE A 153 6.62 -12.15 12.84
N LYS A 154 6.07 -13.36 12.88
CA LYS A 154 5.33 -13.95 11.75
C LYS A 154 4.10 -13.10 11.42
N LEU A 155 3.39 -12.59 12.41
CA LEU A 155 2.23 -11.73 12.22
C LEU A 155 2.64 -10.35 11.70
N LEU A 156 3.77 -9.80 12.18
CA LEU A 156 4.38 -8.60 11.62
C LEU A 156 4.76 -8.80 10.16
N LEU A 157 5.47 -9.89 9.84
CA LEU A 157 5.87 -10.22 8.48
C LEU A 157 4.65 -10.50 7.60
N LYS A 158 3.60 -11.16 8.10
CA LYS A 158 2.31 -11.29 7.41
C LYS A 158 1.66 -9.95 7.16
N SER A 159 1.66 -9.04 8.14
CA SER A 159 1.12 -7.69 7.95
C SER A 159 1.95 -6.85 6.98
N TYR A 160 3.26 -7.08 6.93
CA TYR A 160 4.15 -6.54 5.90
C TYR A 160 3.89 -7.22 4.57
N ASP A 161 3.52 -8.50 4.54
CA ASP A 161 3.09 -9.20 3.34
C ASP A 161 1.72 -8.70 2.88
N VAL A 162 0.82 -8.30 3.78
CA VAL A 162 -0.46 -7.63 3.47
C VAL A 162 -0.26 -6.19 3.05
N LEU A 163 0.71 -5.48 3.63
CA LEU A 163 1.16 -4.19 3.13
C LEU A 163 1.77 -4.37 1.74
N ASN A 164 2.65 -5.36 1.60
CA ASN A 164 3.36 -5.74 0.40
C ASN A 164 2.42 -6.35 -0.63
N SER A 165 1.25 -6.90 -0.28
CA SER A 165 0.19 -7.49 -1.13
C SER A 165 -0.98 -6.52 -1.33
N SER A 166 -1.14 -5.51 -0.48
CA SER A 166 -1.78 -4.24 -0.87
C SER A 166 -0.88 -3.49 -1.87
N ILE A 167 0.42 -3.78 -1.86
CA ILE A 167 1.42 -3.42 -2.86
C ILE A 167 1.53 -4.49 -3.97
N ALA A 168 1.09 -5.74 -3.72
CA ALA A 168 1.31 -6.98 -4.51
C ALA A 168 0.08 -7.90 -4.58
N SER A 169 -1.12 -7.34 -4.78
CA SER A 169 -2.21 -7.97 -5.55
C SER A 169 -1.78 -8.10 -7.04
N ILE A 170 -0.51 -7.78 -7.28
CA ILE A 170 0.46 -8.12 -8.30
C ILE A 170 1.00 -9.57 -8.21
N TYR A 171 0.73 -10.40 -7.19
CA TYR A 171 1.25 -11.78 -7.16
C TYR A 171 0.20 -12.82 -6.76
N GLU A 172 -0.45 -13.36 -7.80
CA GLU A 172 -1.23 -14.61 -7.87
C GLU A 172 -2.35 -14.82 -6.85
N ALA A 173 -3.56 -14.84 -7.39
CA ALA A 173 -4.81 -15.17 -6.72
C ALA A 173 -4.70 -16.35 -5.74
N ARG A 174 -5.00 -16.07 -4.47
CA ARG A 174 -5.82 -16.95 -3.64
C ARG A 174 -6.87 -16.07 -2.94
N ASP A 175 -8.09 -16.24 -3.39
CA ASP A 175 -9.37 -15.78 -2.84
C ASP A 175 -9.43 -14.47 -2.02
N LYS A 176 -10.04 -13.44 -2.63
CA LYS A 176 -10.82 -12.37 -1.98
C LYS A 176 -10.17 -11.52 -0.88
N MET A 177 -8.98 -10.95 -1.11
CA MET A 177 -8.56 -9.81 -0.27
C MET A 177 -9.17 -8.50 -0.80
N VAL A 178 -10.17 -7.95 -0.09
CA VAL A 178 -10.72 -6.61 -0.34
C VAL A 178 -9.98 -5.61 0.54
N THR A 179 -9.17 -4.74 -0.05
CA THR A 179 -8.50 -3.67 0.70
C THR A 179 -9.26 -2.36 0.59
N VAL A 180 -9.64 -1.75 1.72
CA VAL A 180 -10.22 -0.40 1.75
C VAL A 180 -9.16 0.56 2.27
N GLN A 181 -8.87 1.60 1.49
CA GLN A 181 -7.94 2.66 1.86
C GLN A 181 -8.73 3.95 2.13
N ARG A 182 -8.47 4.58 3.28
CA ARG A 182 -9.09 5.84 3.69
C ARG A 182 -8.01 6.82 4.09
N TYR A 183 -8.01 7.99 3.49
CA TYR A 183 -7.09 9.07 3.85
C TYR A 183 -7.86 10.28 4.37
N ARG A 184 -7.45 10.80 5.54
CA ARG A 184 -7.98 12.06 6.10
C ARG A 184 -6.95 12.66 7.06
N ASN A 185 -6.70 13.96 6.97
CA ASN A 185 -5.84 14.71 7.90
C ASN A 185 -4.47 14.02 8.15
N LYS A 186 -3.69 13.75 7.09
CA LYS A 186 -2.37 13.06 7.17
C LYS A 186 -2.42 11.65 7.74
N THR A 187 -3.60 11.08 7.94
CA THR A 187 -3.80 9.71 8.38
C THR A 187 -4.27 8.86 7.21
N MET A 188 -3.52 7.84 6.81
CA MET A 188 -3.99 6.80 5.88
C MET A 188 -4.28 5.52 6.65
N THR A 189 -5.48 4.98 6.48
CA THR A 189 -5.88 3.68 7.02
C THR A 189 -6.08 2.72 5.86
N ILE A 190 -5.38 1.58 5.89
CA ILE A 190 -5.57 0.45 4.99
C ILE A 190 -6.19 -0.66 5.82
N THR A 191 -7.33 -1.21 5.39
CA THR A 191 -7.91 -2.42 6.01
C THR A 191 -7.97 -3.54 5.00
N GLY A 192 -7.58 -4.74 5.38
CA GLY A 192 -7.68 -5.96 4.59
C GLY A 192 -8.14 -7.13 5.46
N GLU A 193 -8.55 -8.23 4.81
CA GLU A 193 -8.92 -9.48 5.46
C GLU A 193 -8.17 -10.62 4.77
N GLU A 194 -7.43 -11.41 5.53
CA GLU A 194 -6.65 -12.56 5.04
C GLU A 194 -6.85 -13.73 6.02
N ASP A 195 -7.22 -14.91 5.53
CA ASP A 195 -7.53 -16.10 6.34
C ASP A 195 -8.52 -15.84 7.51
N GLY A 196 -9.48 -14.91 7.32
CA GLY A 196 -10.46 -14.51 8.34
C GLY A 196 -9.94 -13.53 9.41
N GLN A 197 -8.67 -13.13 9.36
CA GLN A 197 -8.10 -12.11 10.24
C GLN A 197 -8.21 -10.72 9.62
N LYS A 198 -8.67 -9.76 10.42
CA LYS A 198 -8.82 -8.36 10.00
C LYS A 198 -7.54 -7.60 10.27
N ILE A 199 -6.85 -7.21 9.20
CA ILE A 199 -5.62 -6.44 9.27
C ILE A 199 -5.96 -4.97 9.03
N LYS A 200 -5.47 -4.08 9.89
CA LYS A 200 -5.60 -2.64 9.74
C LYS A 200 -4.23 -1.99 9.90
N ILE A 201 -3.82 -1.21 8.91
CA ILE A 201 -2.57 -0.47 8.90
C ILE A 201 -2.91 1.01 8.92
N VAL A 202 -2.32 1.74 9.84
CA VAL A 202 -2.53 3.18 10.00
C VAL A 202 -1.21 3.90 9.84
N TYR A 203 -1.09 4.70 8.80
CA TYR A 203 -0.03 5.66 8.61
C TYR A 203 -0.45 7.02 9.14
N ASN A 204 0.45 7.66 9.87
CA ASN A 204 0.38 9.06 10.28
C ASN A 204 1.58 9.78 9.66
N PHE A 205 1.36 10.51 8.58
CA PHE A 205 2.42 11.17 7.84
C PHE A 205 2.87 12.47 8.50
N ASP A 206 4.17 12.74 8.42
CA ASP A 206 4.71 14.08 8.65
C ASP A 206 4.53 14.97 7.40
N ASN A 207 5.12 16.16 7.40
CA ASN A 207 4.99 17.11 6.29
C ASN A 207 5.65 16.65 4.98
N SER A 208 6.54 15.64 5.03
CA SER A 208 7.15 15.08 3.82
C SER A 208 6.22 14.13 3.07
N PHE A 209 5.12 13.68 3.69
CA PHE A 209 4.20 12.65 3.18
C PHE A 209 4.83 11.28 2.89
N VAL A 210 6.15 11.15 3.00
CA VAL A 210 6.90 9.89 2.83
C VAL A 210 7.54 9.42 4.14
N GLY A 211 7.51 10.27 5.17
CA GLY A 211 7.93 10.01 6.54
C GLY A 211 6.76 10.04 7.53
N GLY A 212 7.04 9.69 8.79
CA GLY A 212 6.08 9.73 9.88
C GLY A 212 6.08 8.47 10.73
N ALA A 213 4.89 7.99 11.10
CA ALA A 213 4.71 6.79 11.90
C ALA A 213 3.70 5.83 11.27
N MET A 214 3.86 4.54 11.55
CA MET A 214 2.94 3.49 11.14
C MET A 214 2.54 2.65 12.35
N LYS A 215 1.28 2.24 12.38
CA LYS A 215 0.73 1.27 13.33
C LYS A 215 0.05 0.14 12.57
N ILE A 216 0.16 -1.06 13.10
CA ILE A 216 -0.48 -2.25 12.55
C ILE A 216 -1.34 -2.89 13.63
N PHE A 217 -2.56 -3.21 13.23
CA PHE A 217 -3.54 -3.87 14.06
C PHE A 217 -3.97 -5.17 13.38
N VAL A 218 -4.16 -6.21 14.18
CA VAL A 218 -4.79 -7.48 13.77
C VAL A 218 -5.95 -7.74 14.69
N ASP A 219 -7.13 -7.95 14.13
CA ASP A 219 -8.39 -8.11 14.87
C ASP A 219 -8.60 -7.00 15.91
N ASN A 220 -8.28 -5.76 15.51
CA ASN A 220 -8.29 -4.54 16.31
C ASN A 220 -7.28 -4.45 17.47
N VAL A 221 -6.42 -5.46 17.66
CA VAL A 221 -5.32 -5.43 18.62
C VAL A 221 -4.11 -4.76 17.98
N LEU A 222 -3.53 -3.75 18.62
CA LEU A 222 -2.27 -3.15 18.18
C LEU A 222 -1.17 -4.19 18.35
N ILE A 223 -0.50 -4.55 17.25
CA ILE A 223 0.60 -5.52 17.28
C ILE A 223 1.96 -4.87 17.01
N SER A 224 1.98 -3.73 16.32
CA SER A 224 3.22 -3.08 15.92
C SER A 224 3.07 -1.57 15.76
N GLN A 225 4.13 -0.84 16.13
CA GLN A 225 4.30 0.58 15.85
C GLN A 225 5.74 0.86 15.42
N SER A 226 5.92 1.62 14.34
CA SER A 226 7.25 2.01 13.86
C SER A 226 7.27 3.44 13.32
N LYS A 227 8.47 3.99 13.15
CA LYS A 227 8.67 5.11 12.23
C LYS A 227 8.68 4.62 10.79
N ILE A 228 8.43 5.53 9.86
CA ILE A 228 8.55 5.26 8.44
C ILE A 228 9.47 6.26 7.77
N LYS A 229 10.15 5.77 6.74
CA LYS A 229 10.91 6.56 5.77
C LYS A 229 10.67 5.98 4.40
N ASN A 230 10.40 6.84 3.42
CA ASN A 230 10.00 6.42 2.07
C ASN A 230 8.84 5.41 2.11
N LEU A 231 7.87 5.66 3.02
CA LEU A 231 6.65 4.86 3.20
C LEU A 231 6.87 3.44 3.75
N LEU A 232 8.11 3.09 4.05
CA LEU A 232 8.52 1.80 4.58
C LEU A 232 8.96 1.95 6.05
N PRO A 233 8.77 0.91 6.88
CA PRO A 233 9.37 0.84 8.21
C PRO A 233 10.87 1.09 8.16
N ASP A 234 11.36 2.02 8.97
CA ASP A 234 12.79 2.36 9.03
C ASP A 234 13.15 2.74 10.47
N GLY A 235 14.15 2.03 11.02
CA GLY A 235 14.56 2.12 12.42
C GLY A 235 13.78 1.17 13.34
N GLU A 236 13.56 1.62 14.56
CA GLU A 236 12.95 0.81 15.64
C GLU A 236 11.47 0.51 15.38
N ILE A 237 11.10 -0.74 15.61
CA ILE A 237 9.74 -1.27 15.63
C ILE A 237 9.45 -1.72 17.06
N LYS A 238 8.34 -1.25 17.62
CA LYS A 238 7.80 -1.72 18.90
C LYS A 238 6.73 -2.77 18.64
N LEU A 239 6.82 -3.89 19.35
CA LEU A 239 5.86 -4.99 19.28
C LEU A 239 5.01 -5.01 20.55
N PHE A 240 3.73 -5.27 20.40
CA PHE A 240 2.76 -5.23 21.50
C PHE A 240 2.08 -6.58 21.65
N ASN A 241 1.80 -6.98 22.90
CA ASN A 241 0.97 -8.14 23.18
C ASN A 241 -0.52 -7.77 23.17
N ALA A 242 -1.39 -8.76 23.37
CA ALA A 242 -2.83 -8.57 23.39
C ALA A 242 -3.34 -7.62 24.50
N SER A 243 -2.57 -7.42 25.58
CA SER A 243 -2.91 -6.46 26.63
C SER A 243 -2.40 -5.04 26.35
N GLY A 244 -1.72 -4.82 25.21
CA GLY A 244 -1.20 -3.51 24.80
C GLY A 244 0.13 -3.13 25.46
N LYS A 245 0.77 -4.03 26.21
CA LYS A 245 2.13 -3.83 26.72
C LYS A 245 3.17 -4.15 25.65
N ILE A 246 4.32 -3.49 25.71
CA ILE A 246 5.44 -3.79 24.83
C ILE A 246 5.91 -5.22 25.14
N SER A 247 5.82 -6.09 24.14
CA SER A 247 6.27 -7.48 24.22
C SER A 247 7.66 -7.67 23.60
N GLY A 248 8.15 -6.67 22.87
CA GLY A 248 9.44 -6.76 22.22
C GLY A 248 9.73 -5.57 21.33
N MET A 249 10.91 -5.61 20.71
CA MET A 249 11.35 -4.63 19.74
C MET A 249 12.03 -5.31 18.56
N ALA A 250 12.05 -4.67 17.41
CA ALA A 250 12.84 -5.07 16.27
C ALA A 250 13.42 -3.85 15.56
N THR A 251 14.34 -4.07 14.64
CA THR A 251 14.88 -3.02 13.77
C THR A 251 14.56 -3.35 12.33
N ALA A 252 14.13 -2.35 11.57
CA ALA A 252 13.97 -2.43 10.14
C ALA A 252 14.82 -1.41 9.39
N LYS A 253 15.20 -1.77 8.17
CA LYS A 253 15.83 -0.90 7.19
C LYS A 253 15.14 -1.13 5.86
N GLU A 254 14.66 -0.06 5.22
CA GLU A 254 13.95 -0.12 3.93
C GLU A 254 12.81 -1.17 3.94
N GLY A 255 12.05 -1.21 5.02
CA GLY A 255 10.89 -2.10 5.18
C GLY A 255 11.22 -3.58 5.43
N LYS A 256 12.49 -3.92 5.63
CA LYS A 256 12.93 -5.28 5.97
C LYS A 256 13.51 -5.31 7.38
N LEU A 257 13.22 -6.36 8.15
CA LEU A 257 13.91 -6.64 9.40
C LEU A 257 15.40 -6.80 9.14
N ASP A 258 16.18 -5.91 9.74
CA ASP A 258 17.63 -5.84 9.61
C ASP A 258 18.20 -5.25 10.91
N GLY A 259 18.85 -6.09 11.69
CA GLY A 259 19.29 -5.78 13.06
C GLY A 259 18.73 -6.74 14.10
N VAL A 260 18.73 -6.31 15.36
CA VAL A 260 18.34 -7.15 16.50
C VAL A 260 16.83 -7.03 16.76
N ALA A 261 16.18 -8.16 16.92
CA ALA A 261 14.85 -8.28 17.50
C ALA A 261 14.96 -8.87 18.92
N LYS A 262 14.17 -8.35 19.86
CA LYS A 262 14.17 -8.76 21.27
C LYS A 262 12.76 -9.10 21.72
N LEU A 263 12.61 -10.12 22.56
CA LEU A 263 11.39 -10.42 23.32
C LEU A 263 11.57 -9.99 24.77
N PHE A 264 10.51 -9.42 25.35
CA PHE A 264 10.46 -9.01 26.75
C PHE A 264 9.47 -9.86 27.56
N ASP A 265 9.79 -10.09 28.82
CA ASP A 265 8.86 -10.63 29.82
C ASP A 265 7.88 -9.55 30.31
N GLU A 266 6.97 -9.93 31.20
CA GLU A 266 5.98 -9.00 31.77
C GLU A 266 6.61 -7.85 32.58
N ASN A 267 7.86 -8.02 33.03
CA ASN A 267 8.65 -7.04 33.76
C ASN A 267 9.53 -6.18 32.83
N GLY A 268 9.56 -6.47 31.52
CA GLY A 268 10.38 -5.77 30.53
C GLY A 268 11.80 -6.32 30.36
N ASN A 269 12.16 -7.44 31.01
CA ASN A 269 13.48 -8.06 30.86
C ASN A 269 13.56 -8.79 29.52
N THR A 270 14.73 -8.73 28.88
CA THR A 270 14.95 -9.46 27.63
C THR A 270 15.02 -10.97 27.91
N ILE A 271 14.11 -11.72 27.30
CA ILE A 271 14.07 -13.18 27.36
C ILE A 271 14.90 -13.77 26.22
N GLU A 272 14.88 -13.11 25.05
CA GLU A 272 15.51 -13.63 23.84
C GLU A 272 15.90 -12.52 22.88
N GLU A 273 16.98 -12.73 22.14
CA GLU A 273 17.39 -11.88 21.03
C GLU A 273 17.62 -12.68 19.74
N VAL A 274 17.17 -12.13 18.61
CA VAL A 274 17.34 -12.72 17.29
C VAL A 274 17.91 -11.66 16.35
N ILE A 275 18.99 -11.99 15.65
CA ILE A 275 19.61 -11.12 14.65
C ILE A 275 19.01 -11.44 13.29
N TYR A 276 18.45 -10.42 12.64
CA TYR A 276 17.93 -10.48 11.28
C TYR A 276 18.83 -9.73 10.31
N ARG A 277 18.86 -10.20 9.06
CA ARG A 277 19.42 -9.49 7.91
C ARG A 277 18.51 -9.71 6.71
N ASN A 278 17.96 -8.64 6.14
CA ASN A 278 17.00 -8.71 5.04
C ASN A 278 15.86 -9.75 5.26
N ASN A 279 15.15 -9.66 6.39
CA ASN A 279 14.08 -10.58 6.82
C ASN A 279 14.51 -12.02 7.14
N LYS A 280 15.81 -12.35 7.07
CA LYS A 280 16.32 -13.70 7.38
C LYS A 280 17.00 -13.72 8.74
N ILE A 281 16.71 -14.76 9.52
CA ILE A 281 17.42 -15.01 10.78
C ILE A 281 18.87 -15.36 10.46
N VAL A 282 19.79 -14.63 11.06
CA VAL A 282 21.23 -14.87 10.99
C VAL A 282 21.71 -15.62 12.24
N LYS A 283 21.21 -15.23 13.41
CA LYS A 283 21.62 -15.80 14.69
C LYS A 283 20.51 -15.67 15.73
N ARG A 284 20.40 -16.65 16.60
CA ARG A 284 19.60 -16.58 17.84
C ARG A 284 20.54 -16.51 19.04
N ILE A 285 20.20 -15.67 20.01
CA ILE A 285 20.94 -15.46 21.24
C ILE A 285 19.94 -15.68 22.38
N LYS A 286 20.22 -16.70 23.17
CA LYS A 286 19.54 -16.98 24.43
C LYS A 286 20.39 -16.47 25.58
#